data_AF-A4T589-F1
#
_entry.id   AF-A4T589-F1
#
_cell.length_a   1.000
_cell.length_b   1.000
_cell.length_c   1.000
_cell.angle_alpha   90.00
_cell.angle_beta   90.00
_cell.angle_gamma   90.00
#
_symmetry.space_group_name_H-M   'P 1'
#
loop_
_entity.id
_entity.type
_entity.pdbx_description
1 polymer ?
#
loop_
_entity_poly.entity_id
_entity_poly.type
_entity_poly.pdbx_seq_one_letter_code
_entity_poly.pdbx_strand_id
1 'polypeptide(L)'
;MAALRFAIQGGPGLVTVVDGEPCQMDTYDLVLTPRWTWHDHENATSENVVWLDVLDIGLVLGLNVPFYEPYGEMRQPQREDPGEHLADRGGMLRPAWEQVKAANFPYRYPWRDVERQLQRMAGLAGSPYDGVVLRYANPVTGGSTMPTLDCWVQLLRPGQQTEAHRHTSSAVYFVVRGEGTTVVDGVELDWGPHDSFVVPNWSTHHFVNRSAENALLFSVNDIPTLKALDLYYEEPELSLGTQPFPPVPANLRAR
;
A
#
# COMPACT_ATOMS: atom_id res chain seq x y z
N MET A 1 17.24 -3.08 2.20
CA MET A 1 16.07 -3.08 1.29
C MET A 1 14.81 -2.96 2.13
N ALA A 2 13.83 -2.22 1.66
CA ALA A 2 12.48 -2.20 2.21
C ALA A 2 11.60 -3.16 1.38
N ALA A 3 10.68 -3.84 2.05
CA ALA A 3 9.79 -4.81 1.42
C ALA A 3 8.41 -4.79 2.05
N LEU A 4 7.42 -5.25 1.28
CA LEU A 4 6.07 -5.48 1.74
C LEU A 4 5.55 -6.80 1.19
N ARG A 5 4.55 -7.35 1.89
CA ARG A 5 3.82 -8.55 1.50
C ARG A 5 2.34 -8.24 1.47
N PHE A 6 1.72 -8.46 0.32
CA PHE A 6 0.27 -8.37 0.16
C PHE A 6 -0.29 -9.78 -0.01
N ALA A 7 -0.98 -10.29 1.00
CA ALA A 7 -1.48 -11.68 1.00
C ALA A 7 -2.57 -11.86 -0.06
N ILE A 8 -2.39 -12.80 -0.99
CA ILE A 8 -3.38 -13.14 -2.02
C ILE A 8 -4.26 -14.29 -1.52
N GLN A 9 -3.61 -15.28 -0.92
CA GLN A 9 -4.23 -16.42 -0.25
C GLN A 9 -3.57 -16.55 1.12
N GLY A 10 -4.22 -15.95 2.12
CA GLY A 10 -3.80 -15.95 3.51
C GLY A 10 -4.86 -16.55 4.43
N GLY A 11 -4.58 -16.55 5.72
CA GLY A 11 -5.50 -17.06 6.74
C GLY A 11 -4.81 -17.44 8.04
N PRO A 12 -5.58 -17.86 9.06
CA PRO A 12 -5.06 -18.17 10.38
C PRO A 12 -3.87 -19.13 10.32
N GLY A 13 -2.75 -18.75 10.95
CA GLY A 13 -1.52 -19.55 10.95
C GLY A 13 -0.50 -19.20 9.87
N LEU A 14 -0.82 -18.30 8.94
CA LEU A 14 0.17 -17.59 8.12
C LEU A 14 0.62 -16.31 8.81
N VAL A 15 1.90 -16.23 9.14
CA VAL A 15 2.49 -15.12 9.90
C VAL A 15 3.78 -14.67 9.25
N THR A 16 3.99 -13.35 9.18
CA THR A 16 5.31 -12.76 9.02
C THR A 16 5.73 -12.19 10.37
N VAL A 17 6.88 -12.60 10.90
CA VAL A 17 7.43 -12.02 12.12
C VAL A 17 8.34 -10.87 11.74
N VAL A 18 8.22 -9.70 12.38
CA VAL A 18 9.08 -8.53 12.11
C VAL A 18 9.62 -7.94 13.42
N ASP A 19 10.94 -7.95 13.62
CA ASP A 19 11.60 -7.56 14.88
C ASP A 19 10.92 -8.21 16.12
N GLY A 20 10.63 -9.50 15.99
CA GLY A 20 9.95 -10.33 16.99
C GLY A 20 8.43 -10.16 17.04
N GLU A 21 7.81 -9.25 16.29
CA GLU A 21 6.36 -9.06 16.30
C GLU A 21 5.65 -9.95 15.27
N PRO A 22 4.74 -10.85 15.69
CA PRO A 22 3.98 -11.69 14.78
C PRO A 22 2.89 -10.88 14.06
N CYS A 23 3.03 -10.72 12.75
CA CYS A 23 2.04 -10.11 11.87
C CYS A 23 1.28 -11.19 11.11
N GLN A 24 0.07 -11.50 11.59
CA GLN A 24 -0.88 -12.38 10.90
C GLN A 24 -1.17 -11.87 9.48
N MET A 25 -1.23 -12.78 8.51
CA MET A 25 -1.47 -12.48 7.10
C MET A 25 -2.78 -13.13 6.66
N ASP A 26 -3.90 -12.44 6.89
CA ASP A 26 -5.18 -12.82 6.31
C ASP A 26 -5.24 -12.36 4.84
N THR A 27 -6.13 -12.94 4.03
CA THR A 27 -6.28 -12.57 2.62
C THR A 27 -6.46 -11.05 2.46
N TYR A 28 -5.62 -10.46 1.61
CA TYR A 28 -5.46 -9.04 1.28
C TYR A 28 -4.90 -8.14 2.38
N ASP A 29 -4.39 -8.71 3.46
CA ASP A 29 -3.60 -7.95 4.42
C ASP A 29 -2.29 -7.48 3.77
N LEU A 30 -1.90 -6.26 4.13
CA LEU A 30 -0.58 -5.72 3.83
C LEU A 30 0.28 -5.79 5.09
N VAL A 31 1.43 -6.47 5.00
CA VAL A 31 2.46 -6.48 6.06
C VAL A 31 3.72 -5.79 5.54
N LEU A 32 4.23 -4.83 6.31
CA LEU A 32 5.48 -4.15 6.02
C LEU A 32 6.65 -4.87 6.70
N THR A 33 7.74 -5.08 5.96
CA THR A 33 9.07 -5.38 6.51
C THR A 33 10.01 -4.25 6.11
N PRO A 34 10.06 -3.18 6.91
CA PRO A 34 10.88 -2.02 6.59
C PRO A 34 12.37 -2.37 6.51
N ARG A 35 13.16 -1.45 5.96
CA ARG A 35 14.61 -1.65 5.88
C ARG A 35 15.22 -1.92 7.26
N TRP A 36 16.14 -2.88 7.27
CA TRP A 36 16.95 -3.23 8.45
C TRP A 36 16.14 -3.72 9.66
N THR A 37 15.02 -4.41 9.41
CA THR A 37 14.28 -5.17 10.42
C THR A 37 14.50 -6.67 10.19
N TRP A 38 14.68 -7.43 11.26
CA TRP A 38 14.66 -8.89 11.20
C TRP A 38 13.28 -9.34 10.75
N HIS A 39 13.21 -10.29 9.83
CA HIS A 39 11.94 -10.85 9.41
C HIS A 39 12.06 -12.29 8.91
N ASP A 40 11.03 -13.08 9.23
CA ASP A 40 10.85 -14.45 8.79
C ASP A 40 9.36 -14.75 8.59
N HIS A 41 9.06 -15.90 7.98
CA HIS A 41 7.71 -16.28 7.57
C HIS A 41 7.39 -17.68 8.07
N GLU A 42 6.20 -17.83 8.65
CA GLU A 42 5.71 -19.08 9.19
C GLU A 42 4.35 -19.41 8.57
N ASN A 43 4.22 -20.63 8.02
CA ASN A 43 2.94 -21.22 7.67
C ASN A 43 2.72 -22.43 8.57
N ALA A 44 1.84 -22.29 9.57
CA ALA A 44 1.48 -23.35 10.51
C ALA A 44 0.36 -24.27 9.97
N THR A 45 -0.09 -24.06 8.74
CA THR A 45 -1.17 -24.83 8.11
C THR A 45 -0.62 -25.85 7.11
N SER A 46 -1.47 -26.78 6.69
CA SER A 46 -1.19 -27.68 5.55
C SER A 46 -1.53 -27.06 4.19
N GLU A 47 -2.14 -25.88 4.18
CA GLU A 47 -2.64 -25.24 2.97
C GLU A 47 -1.54 -24.45 2.27
N ASN A 48 -1.64 -24.38 0.94
CA ASN A 48 -0.82 -23.46 0.17
C ASN A 48 -1.23 -22.03 0.49
N VAL A 49 -0.22 -21.15 0.55
CA VAL A 49 -0.37 -19.72 0.75
C VAL A 49 0.32 -18.99 -0.39
N VAL A 50 -0.22 -17.84 -0.77
CA VAL A 50 0.31 -17.03 -1.88
C VAL A 50 0.25 -15.57 -1.46
N TRP A 51 1.32 -14.83 -1.74
CA TRP A 51 1.36 -13.39 -1.56
C TRP A 51 2.16 -12.72 -2.68
N LEU A 52 1.94 -11.43 -2.85
CA LEU A 52 2.75 -10.55 -3.68
C LEU A 52 3.85 -9.91 -2.81
N ASP A 53 5.10 -10.05 -3.24
CA ASP A 53 6.24 -9.32 -2.69
C ASP A 53 6.58 -8.12 -3.58
N VAL A 54 6.74 -6.94 -2.97
CA VAL A 54 7.29 -5.76 -3.66
C VAL A 54 8.42 -5.19 -2.83
N LEU A 55 9.57 -4.97 -3.47
CA LEU A 55 10.80 -4.52 -2.84
C LEU A 55 11.42 -3.36 -3.61
N ASP A 56 12.17 -2.51 -2.90
CA ASP A 56 13.00 -1.47 -3.48
C ASP A 56 14.36 -1.98 -4.00
N ILE A 57 14.48 -3.28 -4.30
CA ILE A 57 15.74 -3.93 -4.65
C ILE A 57 16.39 -3.30 -5.89
N GLY A 58 15.60 -2.93 -6.90
CA GLY A 58 16.11 -2.25 -8.10
C GLY A 58 16.79 -0.91 -7.77
N LEU A 59 16.19 -0.13 -6.88
CA LEU A 59 16.75 1.13 -6.39
C LEU A 59 18.03 0.89 -5.59
N VAL A 60 18.00 -0.03 -4.62
CA VAL A 60 19.14 -0.30 -3.73
C VAL A 60 20.35 -0.83 -4.50
N LEU A 61 20.13 -1.70 -5.48
CA LEU A 61 21.18 -2.20 -6.38
C LEU A 61 21.69 -1.09 -7.29
N GLY A 62 20.81 -0.27 -7.87
CA GLY A 62 21.18 0.87 -8.71
C GLY A 62 22.04 1.91 -7.99
N LEU A 63 21.79 2.12 -6.69
CA LEU A 63 22.59 2.99 -5.83
C LEU A 63 23.88 2.32 -5.30
N ASN A 64 24.11 1.04 -5.61
CA ASN A 64 25.25 0.25 -5.14
C ASN A 64 25.41 0.25 -3.61
N VAL A 65 24.29 0.15 -2.88
CA VAL A 65 24.27 0.05 -1.42
C VAL A 65 23.52 -1.20 -0.89
N PRO A 66 23.65 -2.39 -1.51
CA PRO A 66 23.05 -3.59 -0.94
C PRO A 66 23.76 -4.01 0.35
N PHE A 67 22.98 -4.29 1.39
CA PHE A 67 23.44 -4.94 2.61
C PHE A 67 22.48 -6.08 2.95
N TYR A 68 23.04 -7.20 3.40
CA TYR A 68 22.31 -8.38 3.80
C TYR A 68 23.07 -9.09 4.93
N GLU A 69 22.36 -9.46 5.98
CA GLU A 69 22.88 -10.23 7.11
C GLU A 69 21.86 -11.31 7.47
N PRO A 70 22.23 -12.61 7.43
CA PRO A 70 21.34 -13.67 7.88
C PRO A 70 21.29 -13.69 9.42
N TYR A 71 20.12 -14.00 9.99
CA TYR A 71 19.96 -14.08 11.45
C TYR A 71 20.79 -15.21 12.10
N GLY A 72 21.00 -16.31 11.35
CA GLY A 72 21.75 -17.49 11.80
C GLY A 72 20.85 -18.69 12.10
N GLU A 73 19.69 -18.45 12.68
CA GLU A 73 18.63 -19.45 12.90
C GLU A 73 17.51 -19.32 11.87
N MET A 74 16.69 -20.37 11.72
CA MET A 74 15.53 -20.35 10.80
C MET A 74 14.40 -19.40 11.24
N ARG A 75 14.33 -19.09 12.54
CA ARG A 75 13.29 -18.26 13.15
C ARG A 75 13.90 -17.32 14.17
N GLN A 76 13.41 -16.09 14.22
CA GLN A 76 13.75 -15.17 15.30
C GLN A 76 12.89 -15.43 16.55
N PRO A 77 13.35 -15.05 17.75
CA PRO A 77 12.50 -14.99 18.93
C PRO A 77 11.33 -14.03 18.72
N GLN A 78 10.13 -14.45 19.12
CA GLN A 78 8.94 -13.60 19.08
C GLN A 78 8.71 -12.93 20.44
N ARG A 79 8.09 -11.75 20.42
CA ARG A 79 7.65 -11.04 21.63
C ARG A 79 6.55 -11.86 22.32
N GLU A 80 6.74 -12.16 23.60
CA GLU A 80 5.77 -12.96 24.36
C GLU A 80 4.60 -12.12 24.88
N ASP A 81 4.85 -10.85 25.24
CA ASP A 81 3.83 -9.94 25.74
C ASP A 81 3.22 -9.13 24.58
N PRO A 82 1.91 -9.27 24.29
CA PRO A 82 1.22 -8.45 23.30
C PRO A 82 1.35 -6.94 23.58
N GLY A 83 1.52 -6.55 24.85
CA GLY A 83 1.78 -5.18 25.26
C GLY A 83 3.09 -4.61 24.73
N GLU A 84 3.97 -5.41 24.13
CA GLU A 84 5.21 -4.98 23.48
C GLU A 84 5.09 -4.88 21.95
N HIS A 85 3.94 -5.20 21.36
CA HIS A 85 3.73 -5.10 19.92
C HIS A 85 3.77 -3.63 19.46
N LEU A 86 4.58 -3.36 18.44
CA LEU A 86 4.75 -2.04 17.84
C LEU A 86 3.49 -1.61 17.10
N ALA A 87 2.70 -2.50 16.50
CA ALA A 87 1.45 -2.11 15.85
C ALA A 87 0.51 -1.29 16.76
N ASP A 88 0.46 -1.59 18.06
CA ASP A 88 -0.35 -0.83 19.01
C ASP A 88 0.16 0.60 19.23
N ARG A 89 1.45 0.88 19.00
CA ARG A 89 2.02 2.24 19.00
C ARG A 89 1.61 3.05 17.77
N GLY A 90 1.03 2.40 16.76
CA GLY A 90 0.40 3.04 15.61
C GLY A 90 -1.07 3.40 15.85
N GLY A 91 -1.70 2.86 16.89
CA GLY A 91 -3.13 3.02 17.16
C GLY A 91 -3.55 4.41 17.64
N MET A 92 -4.84 4.54 17.94
CA MET A 92 -5.46 5.76 18.49
C MET A 92 -4.97 6.08 19.91
N LEU A 93 -4.64 5.06 20.69
CA LEU A 93 -4.08 5.18 22.05
C LEU A 93 -2.62 4.72 22.01
N ARG A 94 -1.72 5.48 22.64
CA ARG A 94 -0.28 5.22 22.60
C ARG A 94 0.35 5.39 23.98
N PRO A 95 1.41 4.64 24.31
CA PRO A 95 2.18 4.84 25.52
C PRO A 95 2.66 6.29 25.65
N ALA A 96 2.38 6.93 26.78
CA ALA A 96 2.83 8.31 27.04
C ALA A 96 4.27 8.37 27.60
N TRP A 97 4.87 7.22 27.93
CA TRP A 97 6.19 7.10 28.56
C TRP A 97 7.30 6.66 27.59
N GLU A 98 6.99 6.36 26.33
CA GLU A 98 7.94 5.86 25.33
C GLU A 98 8.31 6.96 24.33
N GLN A 99 9.50 6.83 23.71
CA GLN A 99 9.84 7.63 22.54
C GLN A 99 9.08 7.14 21.31
N VAL A 100 8.68 8.07 20.43
CA VAL A 100 7.96 7.74 19.21
C VAL A 100 8.92 7.23 18.13
N LYS A 101 8.75 5.98 17.69
CA LYS A 101 9.43 5.44 16.50
C LYS A 101 8.69 5.88 15.24
N ALA A 102 9.22 6.88 14.53
CA ALA A 102 8.59 7.45 13.33
C ALA A 102 9.02 6.80 12.00
N ALA A 103 10.09 5.99 11.99
CA ALA A 103 10.67 5.39 10.80
C ALA A 103 10.90 3.89 10.96
N ASN A 104 10.96 3.18 9.83
CA ASN A 104 11.13 1.73 9.76
C ASN A 104 10.20 0.99 10.74
N PHE A 105 8.93 1.40 10.74
CA PHE A 105 7.91 0.93 11.68
C PHE A 105 7.22 -0.31 11.08
N PRO A 106 7.40 -1.50 11.66
CA PRO A 106 6.67 -2.69 11.19
C PRO A 106 5.19 -2.49 11.45
N TYR A 107 4.37 -2.78 10.45
CA TYR A 107 2.93 -2.59 10.57
C TYR A 107 2.17 -3.54 9.66
N ARG A 108 1.06 -4.03 10.20
CA ARG A 108 0.02 -4.75 9.45
C ARG A 108 -1.13 -3.78 9.19
N TYR A 109 -1.60 -3.73 7.96
CA TYR A 109 -2.85 -3.10 7.59
C TYR A 109 -3.87 -4.20 7.30
N PRO A 110 -4.78 -4.52 8.25
CA PRO A 110 -5.77 -5.56 8.04
C PRO A 110 -6.74 -5.18 6.91
N TRP A 111 -6.98 -6.10 5.97
CA TRP A 111 -7.86 -5.85 4.83
C TRP A 111 -9.26 -5.42 5.29
N ARG A 112 -9.78 -6.03 6.36
CA ARG A 112 -11.08 -5.68 6.94
C ARG A 112 -11.20 -4.18 7.24
N ASP A 113 -10.12 -3.54 7.69
CA ASP A 113 -10.15 -2.13 8.05
C ASP A 113 -9.93 -1.23 6.82
N VAL A 114 -9.08 -1.67 5.89
CA VAL A 114 -8.89 -1.04 4.58
C VAL A 114 -10.20 -1.03 3.77
N GLU A 115 -10.83 -2.18 3.62
CA GLU A 115 -12.08 -2.35 2.88
C GLU A 115 -13.21 -1.53 3.50
N ARG A 116 -13.34 -1.54 4.83
CA ARG A 116 -14.33 -0.74 5.56
C ARG A 116 -14.15 0.76 5.28
N GLN A 117 -12.92 1.24 5.26
CA GLN A 117 -12.63 2.65 4.97
C GLN A 117 -12.92 2.98 3.50
N LEU A 118 -12.54 2.11 2.57
CA LEU A 118 -12.78 2.28 1.14
C LEU A 118 -14.28 2.31 0.83
N GLN A 119 -15.06 1.41 1.43
CA GLN A 119 -16.53 1.38 1.30
C GLN A 119 -17.18 2.68 1.79
N ARG A 120 -16.70 3.27 2.89
CA ARG A 120 -17.19 4.56 3.40
C ARG A 120 -16.93 5.71 2.43
N MET A 121 -15.83 5.64 1.67
CA MET A 121 -15.40 6.68 0.74
C MET A 121 -15.85 6.43 -0.71
N ALA A 122 -16.40 5.25 -1.02
CA ALA A 122 -16.80 4.85 -2.37
C ALA A 122 -17.78 5.82 -3.07
N GLY A 123 -18.62 6.52 -2.28
CA GLY A 123 -19.58 7.51 -2.79
C GLY A 123 -18.99 8.89 -3.11
N LEU A 124 -17.74 9.18 -2.71
CA LEU A 124 -17.08 10.47 -2.95
C LEU A 124 -16.50 10.53 -4.36
N ALA A 125 -16.51 11.68 -5.04
CA ALA A 125 -16.03 11.81 -6.42
C ALA A 125 -14.67 11.12 -6.67
N GLY A 126 -13.70 11.36 -5.77
CA GLY A 126 -12.35 10.83 -5.87
C GLY A 126 -11.44 11.68 -6.74
N SER A 127 -10.28 11.13 -7.12
CA SER A 127 -9.40 11.66 -8.16
C SER A 127 -10.06 11.46 -9.54
N PRO A 128 -10.01 12.44 -10.46
CA PRO A 128 -10.45 12.23 -11.83
C PRO A 128 -9.55 11.21 -12.57
N TYR A 129 -8.30 11.04 -12.15
CA TYR A 129 -7.31 10.14 -12.78
C TYR A 129 -7.31 8.73 -12.17
N ASP A 130 -7.69 8.62 -10.89
CA ASP A 130 -7.60 7.35 -10.14
C ASP A 130 -8.94 6.88 -9.56
N GLY A 131 -10.03 7.63 -9.68
CA GLY A 131 -11.27 7.32 -8.96
C GLY A 131 -11.11 7.45 -7.44
N VAL A 132 -11.74 6.55 -6.66
CA VAL A 132 -11.62 6.61 -5.20
C VAL A 132 -10.34 5.90 -4.79
N VAL A 133 -9.26 6.67 -4.64
CA VAL A 133 -7.93 6.19 -4.26
C VAL A 133 -7.59 6.59 -2.83
N LEU A 134 -7.14 5.63 -2.03
CA LEU A 134 -6.68 5.83 -0.66
C LEU A 134 -5.23 5.39 -0.52
N ARG A 135 -4.49 6.11 0.32
CA ARG A 135 -3.09 5.79 0.65
C ARG A 135 -3.04 5.02 1.95
N TYR A 136 -2.21 3.98 2.01
CA TYR A 136 -1.86 3.33 3.27
C TYR A 136 -0.93 4.30 4.03
N ALA A 137 -1.45 4.95 5.07
CA ALA A 137 -0.67 5.95 5.80
C ALA A 137 0.25 5.28 6.82
N ASN A 138 1.48 5.79 6.97
CA ASN A 138 2.27 5.52 8.16
C ASN A 138 1.47 6.00 9.38
N PRO A 139 1.13 5.11 10.33
CA PRO A 139 0.21 5.47 11.40
C PRO A 139 0.78 6.52 12.37
N VAL A 140 2.10 6.67 12.41
CA VAL A 140 2.79 7.61 13.29
C VAL A 140 2.90 8.99 12.65
N THR A 141 3.26 9.07 11.38
CA THR A 141 3.57 10.34 10.69
C THR A 141 2.47 10.82 9.74
N GLY A 142 1.54 9.95 9.35
CA GLY A 142 0.58 10.20 8.26
C GLY A 142 1.19 10.19 6.86
N GLY A 143 2.50 9.97 6.73
CA GLY A 143 3.22 9.92 5.46
C GLY A 143 3.08 8.59 4.73
N SER A 144 3.94 8.36 3.72
CA SER A 144 4.00 7.10 2.98
C SER A 144 4.32 5.89 3.87
N THR A 145 3.89 4.70 3.46
CA THR A 145 4.13 3.44 4.20
C THR A 145 5.61 3.25 4.55
N MET A 146 6.51 3.48 3.59
CA MET A 146 7.96 3.42 3.78
C MET A 146 8.67 4.60 3.09
N PRO A 147 9.95 4.87 3.42
CA PRO A 147 10.68 5.99 2.82
C PRO A 147 10.88 5.88 1.30
N THR A 148 10.92 4.65 0.77
CA THR A 148 11.20 4.38 -0.66
C THR A 148 10.00 3.91 -1.45
N LEU A 149 8.96 3.41 -0.78
CA LEU A 149 7.76 2.82 -1.37
C LEU A 149 6.52 3.38 -0.68
N ASP A 150 5.48 3.70 -1.45
CA ASP A 150 4.15 4.01 -0.95
C ASP A 150 3.13 3.02 -1.50
N CYS A 151 2.10 2.69 -0.70
CA CYS A 151 1.11 1.69 -1.07
C CYS A 151 -0.27 2.33 -1.11
N TRP A 152 -1.04 2.09 -2.16
CA TRP A 152 -2.35 2.69 -2.38
C TRP A 152 -3.39 1.59 -2.65
N VAL A 153 -4.66 1.89 -2.40
CA VAL A 153 -5.80 1.07 -2.81
C VAL A 153 -6.81 1.94 -3.56
N GLN A 154 -7.28 1.45 -4.69
CA GLN A 154 -8.09 2.17 -5.65
C GLN A 154 -9.42 1.44 -5.86
N LEU A 155 -10.51 2.19 -5.89
CA LEU A 155 -11.84 1.71 -6.29
C LEU A 155 -12.29 2.44 -7.56
N LEU A 156 -12.62 1.65 -8.57
CA LEU A 156 -13.25 2.09 -9.81
C LEU A 156 -14.70 1.62 -9.83
N ARG A 157 -15.65 2.54 -10.05
CA ARG A 157 -17.09 2.24 -10.11
C ARG A 157 -17.45 1.44 -11.37
N PRO A 158 -18.62 0.77 -11.41
CA PRO A 158 -19.06 0.08 -12.62
C PRO A 158 -19.03 0.99 -13.84
N GLY A 159 -18.35 0.58 -14.90
CA GLY A 159 -18.21 1.36 -16.14
C GLY A 159 -17.39 2.65 -16.01
N GLN A 160 -16.71 2.90 -14.89
CA GLN A 160 -15.89 4.10 -14.73
C GLN A 160 -14.68 4.07 -15.66
N GLN A 161 -14.49 5.15 -16.40
CA GLN A 161 -13.25 5.47 -17.10
C GLN A 161 -12.65 6.71 -16.45
N THR A 162 -11.39 6.64 -16.05
CA THR A 162 -10.67 7.79 -15.50
C THR A 162 -10.08 8.65 -16.60
N GLU A 163 -9.72 9.89 -16.28
CA GLU A 163 -8.92 10.74 -17.15
C GLU A 163 -7.48 10.21 -17.23
N ALA A 164 -6.78 10.54 -18.32
CA ALA A 164 -5.39 10.15 -18.50
C ALA A 164 -4.43 11.15 -17.86
N HIS A 165 -3.39 10.60 -17.22
CA HIS A 165 -2.27 11.36 -16.68
C HIS A 165 -0.95 10.60 -16.86
N ARG A 166 0.16 11.24 -16.53
CA ARG A 166 1.48 10.62 -16.41
C ARG A 166 2.24 11.23 -15.26
N HIS A 167 3.15 10.47 -14.68
CA HIS A 167 4.03 10.95 -13.63
C HIS A 167 5.39 10.27 -13.71
N THR A 168 6.42 10.90 -13.15
CA THR A 168 7.77 10.33 -13.13
C THR A 168 7.89 9.10 -12.23
N SER A 169 6.90 8.82 -11.37
CA SER A 169 6.84 7.57 -10.63
C SER A 169 6.47 6.38 -11.50
N SER A 170 7.02 5.23 -11.15
CA SER A 170 6.56 3.94 -11.62
C SER A 170 5.62 3.30 -10.60
N ALA A 171 4.72 2.43 -11.05
CA ALA A 171 3.80 1.74 -10.17
C ALA A 171 3.53 0.30 -10.63
N VAL A 172 3.51 -0.62 -9.67
CA VAL A 172 3.01 -2.00 -9.86
C VAL A 172 1.60 -2.07 -9.29
N TYR A 173 0.67 -2.63 -10.06
CA TYR A 173 -0.72 -2.84 -9.68
C TYR A 173 -1.01 -4.32 -9.54
N PHE A 174 -1.91 -4.64 -8.62
CA PHE A 174 -2.47 -5.96 -8.39
C PHE A 174 -4.00 -5.84 -8.31
N VAL A 175 -4.70 -6.66 -9.09
CA VAL A 175 -6.16 -6.65 -9.12
C VAL A 175 -6.70 -7.48 -7.96
N VAL A 176 -7.30 -6.81 -6.98
CA VAL A 176 -7.93 -7.48 -5.83
C VAL A 176 -9.29 -8.06 -6.24
N ARG A 177 -10.07 -7.33 -7.04
CA ARG A 177 -11.39 -7.74 -7.53
C ARG A 177 -11.78 -6.95 -8.78
N GLY A 178 -12.64 -7.54 -9.60
CA GLY A 178 -13.23 -6.90 -10.77
C GLY A 178 -12.41 -7.15 -12.03
N GLU A 179 -12.88 -6.58 -13.13
CA GLU A 179 -12.31 -6.76 -14.46
C GLU A 179 -12.29 -5.42 -15.18
N GLY A 180 -11.26 -5.19 -15.99
CA GLY A 180 -11.07 -3.91 -16.64
C GLY A 180 -9.86 -3.86 -17.53
N THR A 181 -9.49 -2.63 -17.87
CA THR A 181 -8.38 -2.35 -18.76
C THR A 181 -7.66 -1.12 -18.27
N THR A 182 -6.33 -1.18 -18.27
CA THR A 182 -5.48 -0.01 -18.12
C THR A 182 -4.86 0.27 -19.48
N VAL A 183 -5.02 1.48 -20.00
CA VAL A 183 -4.35 1.89 -21.23
C VAL A 183 -3.05 2.56 -20.84
N VAL A 184 -1.92 2.09 -21.34
CA VAL A 184 -0.57 2.62 -21.04
C VAL A 184 0.13 2.95 -22.36
N ASP A 185 0.39 4.23 -22.62
CA ASP A 185 0.95 4.74 -23.88
C ASP A 185 0.23 4.19 -25.14
N GLY A 186 -1.10 4.07 -25.05
CA GLY A 186 -1.97 3.56 -26.11
C GLY A 186 -2.05 2.03 -26.21
N VAL A 187 -1.32 1.29 -25.37
CA VAL A 187 -1.42 -0.17 -25.27
C VAL A 187 -2.48 -0.54 -24.24
N GLU A 188 -3.47 -1.34 -24.63
CA GLU A 188 -4.48 -1.87 -23.71
C GLU A 188 -3.92 -3.08 -22.94
N LEU A 189 -3.98 -3.01 -21.61
CA LEU A 189 -3.69 -4.10 -20.69
C LEU A 189 -5.01 -4.54 -20.05
N ASP A 190 -5.62 -5.58 -20.60
CA ASP A 190 -6.81 -6.20 -19.99
C ASP A 190 -6.41 -6.99 -18.75
N TRP A 191 -7.21 -6.88 -17.69
CA TRP A 191 -6.93 -7.52 -16.41
C TRP A 191 -8.19 -8.03 -15.73
N GLY A 192 -8.04 -9.13 -15.00
CA GLY A 192 -9.04 -9.71 -14.11
C GLY A 192 -8.48 -9.96 -12.70
N PRO A 193 -9.26 -10.59 -11.81
CA PRO A 193 -8.83 -10.82 -10.42
C PRO A 193 -7.49 -11.56 -10.34
N HIS A 194 -6.61 -11.05 -9.48
CA HIS A 194 -5.25 -11.52 -9.20
C HIS A 194 -4.22 -11.34 -10.31
N ASP A 195 -4.56 -10.67 -11.41
CA ASP A 195 -3.57 -10.20 -12.37
C ASP A 195 -2.70 -9.08 -11.77
N SER A 196 -1.50 -8.94 -12.31
CA SER A 196 -0.60 -7.82 -12.01
C SER A 196 -0.16 -7.14 -13.29
N PHE A 197 -0.02 -5.82 -13.25
CA PHE A 197 0.51 -5.03 -14.35
C PHE A 197 1.37 -3.88 -13.84
N VAL A 198 2.15 -3.27 -14.72
CA VAL A 198 3.06 -2.18 -14.39
C VAL A 198 2.71 -0.96 -15.23
N VAL A 199 2.74 0.21 -14.61
CA VAL A 199 2.78 1.50 -15.28
C VAL A 199 4.21 2.03 -15.14
N PRO A 200 5.00 2.05 -16.24
CA PRO A 200 6.34 2.61 -16.22
C PRO A 200 6.35 4.12 -15.92
N ASN A 201 7.51 4.64 -15.56
CA ASN A 201 7.67 6.07 -15.35
C ASN A 201 7.37 6.86 -16.64
N TRP A 202 6.70 7.99 -16.48
CA TRP A 202 6.34 8.93 -17.55
C TRP A 202 5.44 8.35 -18.66
N SER A 203 4.85 7.17 -18.43
CA SER A 203 3.83 6.61 -19.32
C SER A 203 2.46 7.23 -19.08
N THR A 204 1.82 7.65 -20.17
CA THR A 204 0.45 8.19 -20.12
C THR A 204 -0.51 7.04 -19.91
N HIS A 205 -1.33 7.11 -18.86
CA HIS A 205 -2.23 6.02 -18.51
C HIS A 205 -3.56 6.49 -17.95
N HIS A 206 -4.57 5.62 -18.11
CA HIS A 206 -5.89 5.73 -17.48
C HIS A 206 -6.49 4.34 -17.27
N PHE A 207 -7.50 4.27 -16.42
CA PHE A 207 -8.15 3.03 -16.01
C PHE A 207 -9.59 2.97 -16.51
N VAL A 208 -10.03 1.78 -16.88
CA VAL A 208 -11.40 1.47 -17.28
C VAL A 208 -11.88 0.26 -16.49
N ASN A 209 -12.93 0.42 -15.69
CA ASN A 209 -13.63 -0.72 -15.10
C ASN A 209 -14.66 -1.24 -16.11
N ARG A 210 -14.44 -2.46 -16.63
CA ARG A 210 -15.34 -3.12 -17.59
C ARG A 210 -16.39 -4.02 -16.92
N SER A 211 -16.32 -4.17 -15.61
CA SER A 211 -17.27 -4.99 -14.84
C SER A 211 -18.54 -4.23 -14.43
N ALA A 212 -19.59 -4.99 -14.08
CA ALA A 212 -20.84 -4.46 -13.52
C ALA A 212 -20.74 -4.13 -12.01
N GLU A 213 -19.60 -4.41 -11.39
CA GLU A 213 -19.33 -4.20 -9.97
C GLU A 213 -18.17 -3.22 -9.76
N ASN A 214 -17.87 -2.87 -8.51
CA ASN A 214 -16.67 -2.09 -8.20
C ASN A 214 -15.42 -2.94 -8.40
N ALA A 215 -14.48 -2.47 -9.22
CA ALA A 215 -13.14 -3.02 -9.32
C ALA A 215 -12.22 -2.41 -8.25
N LEU A 216 -11.36 -3.24 -7.66
CA LEU A 216 -10.42 -2.87 -6.60
C LEU A 216 -8.99 -3.21 -7.04
N LEU A 217 -8.12 -2.21 -7.02
CA LEU A 217 -6.71 -2.35 -7.36
C LEU A 217 -5.85 -1.97 -6.15
N PHE A 218 -4.91 -2.83 -5.79
CA PHE A 218 -3.81 -2.49 -4.88
C PHE A 218 -2.62 -2.01 -5.73
N SER A 219 -1.88 -1.01 -5.28
CA SER A 219 -0.68 -0.57 -6.00
C SER A 219 0.45 -0.15 -5.08
N VAL A 220 1.67 -0.27 -5.60
CA VAL A 220 2.91 0.16 -4.94
C VAL A 220 3.67 1.06 -5.90
N ASN A 221 4.14 2.20 -5.42
CA ASN A 221 4.85 3.20 -6.21
C ASN A 221 6.08 3.75 -5.49
N ASP A 222 6.96 4.39 -6.26
CA ASP A 222 8.23 5.00 -5.82
C ASP A 222 8.13 6.53 -5.60
N ILE A 223 6.91 7.09 -5.54
CA ILE A 223 6.65 8.52 -5.29
C ILE A 223 7.44 9.09 -4.11
N PRO A 224 7.52 8.44 -2.92
CA PRO A 224 8.25 9.03 -1.80
C PRO A 224 9.75 9.19 -2.08
N THR A 225 10.35 8.28 -2.86
CA THR A 225 11.74 8.40 -3.31
C THR A 225 11.91 9.64 -4.20
N LEU A 226 11.06 9.77 -5.22
CA LEU A 226 11.15 10.87 -6.18
C LEU A 226 10.87 12.21 -5.53
N LYS A 227 9.90 12.29 -4.63
CA LYS A 227 9.62 13.52 -3.86
C LYS A 227 10.79 13.91 -2.95
N ALA A 228 11.43 12.93 -2.29
CA ALA A 228 12.59 13.20 -1.44
C ALA A 228 13.81 13.72 -2.23
N LEU A 229 13.88 13.44 -3.53
CA LEU A 229 14.96 13.86 -4.43
C LEU A 229 14.59 15.07 -5.29
N ASP A 230 13.39 15.65 -5.14
CA ASP A 230 12.87 16.72 -6.00
C ASP A 230 12.78 16.31 -7.49
N LEU A 231 12.38 15.06 -7.74
CA LEU A 231 12.26 14.45 -9.08
C LEU A 231 10.83 14.01 -9.43
N TYR A 232 9.86 14.28 -8.55
CA TYR A 232 8.46 13.94 -8.79
C TYR A 232 7.78 15.01 -9.64
N TYR A 233 7.33 14.63 -10.83
CA TYR A 233 6.54 15.46 -11.73
C TYR A 233 5.31 14.68 -12.19
N GLU A 234 4.23 15.39 -12.48
CA GLU A 234 2.97 14.84 -12.99
C GLU A 234 2.41 15.76 -14.07
N GLU A 235 1.70 15.17 -15.03
CA GLU A 235 0.95 15.90 -16.05
C GLU A 235 -0.45 15.28 -16.22
N PRO A 236 -1.54 16.06 -16.03
CA PRO A 236 -1.56 17.46 -15.60
C PRO A 236 -0.96 17.65 -14.20
N GLU A 237 -0.40 18.83 -13.94
CA GLU A 237 0.43 19.07 -12.76
C GLU A 237 -0.34 18.91 -11.45
N LEU A 238 0.28 18.14 -10.51
CA LEU A 238 -0.13 18.00 -9.11
C LEU A 238 -1.58 17.54 -8.93
N SER A 239 -1.93 16.29 -9.27
CA SER A 239 -3.28 15.77 -8.96
C SER A 239 -3.47 15.44 -7.48
N LEU A 240 -2.37 15.18 -6.77
CA LEU A 240 -2.37 14.67 -5.40
C LEU A 240 -2.59 15.79 -4.37
N GLY A 241 -3.63 15.65 -3.56
CA GLY A 241 -3.89 16.56 -2.42
C GLY A 241 -4.44 17.93 -2.80
N THR A 242 -4.98 18.08 -4.01
CA THR A 242 -5.58 19.35 -4.49
C THR A 242 -7.00 19.57 -4.04
N GLN A 243 -7.70 18.52 -3.63
CA GLN A 243 -9.09 18.62 -3.19
C GLN A 243 -9.16 19.23 -1.78
N PRO A 244 -10.04 20.23 -1.56
CA PRO A 244 -10.21 20.83 -0.24
C PRO A 244 -10.86 19.84 0.73
N PHE A 245 -10.69 20.09 2.03
CA PHE A 245 -11.45 19.37 3.06
C PHE A 245 -12.96 19.55 2.86
N PRO A 246 -13.79 18.55 3.21
CA PRO A 246 -15.24 18.70 3.22
C PRO A 246 -15.66 19.96 3.98
N PRO A 247 -16.48 20.84 3.38
CA PRO A 247 -16.83 22.09 4.02
C PRO A 247 -17.69 21.84 5.26
N VAL A 248 -17.52 22.69 6.29
CA VAL A 248 -18.47 22.75 7.40
C VAL A 248 -19.87 23.07 6.85
N PRO A 249 -20.89 22.24 7.15
CA PRO A 249 -22.26 22.46 6.69
C PRO A 249 -22.76 23.89 6.95
N ALA A 250 -23.44 24.48 5.97
CA ALA A 250 -23.82 25.89 6.00
C ALA A 250 -24.69 26.26 7.22
N ASN A 251 -25.53 25.35 7.69
CA ASN A 251 -26.40 25.51 8.86
C ASN A 251 -25.65 25.54 10.20
N LEU A 252 -24.34 25.24 10.23
CA LEU A 252 -23.49 25.31 11.42
C LEU A 252 -22.65 26.60 11.48
N ARG A 253 -22.58 27.37 10.38
CA ARG A 253 -21.80 28.63 10.33
C ARG A 253 -22.54 29.85 10.91
N ALA A 254 -23.81 29.69 11.27
CA ALA A 254 -24.69 30.78 11.73
C ALA A 254 -24.87 30.82 13.26
N ARG A 255 -23.90 30.34 14.04
CA ARG A 255 -23.90 30.41 15.51
C ARG A 255 -22.65 31.07 16.03
#